data_AF-A0A524HZX6-F1
#
_entry.id   AF-A0A524HZX6-F1
#
_cell.length_a   1.000
_cell.length_b   1.000
_cell.length_c   1.000
_cell.angle_alpha   90.00
_cell.angle_beta   90.00
_cell.angle_gamma   90.00
#
_symmetry.space_group_name_H-M   'P 1'
#
loop_
_entity.id
_entity.type
_entity.pdbx_description
1 polymer ?
#
loop_
_entity_poly.entity_id
_entity_poly.type
_entity_poly.pdbx_seq_one_letter_code
_entity_poly.pdbx_strand_id
1 'polypeptide(L)'
;MEGKLTRTIRRAGSAAALVLVFAATWTLLDRTEHRPGWLTVEAPAAAVVGQPLEIRVKLDKTVEATLISCTLHRAGTDRKIRGYLASSGPARKAGGGETYAFVFEVPEREGMAFASAIIFLSPTGEWPDGTRAVSTKLMPVKRNGPATENPGLKKTRVYHFSTAAESAASKAAERGPRRGPSPWAHPVIFVILLSSAALCRAKAGRKSPDTPPEEMKERSIWLAFAAVFVLGAFLELSGVVGHLAAWGRRLAEAGNVYDLRKPLQKAIMAAVAASALGLFLLFLRALKKPGSHLLLWWVGIGLAAYLSASFISVLSFHAVDVVRGMTWHGLSPVDAVRGAGALVALLASVFALRRKNGTQPG
;
A
#
# COMPACT_ATOMS: atom_id res chain seq x y z
N MET A 1 5.61 -31.97 33.63
CA MET A 1 6.04 -30.55 33.51
C MET A 1 6.44 -30.17 32.08
N GLU A 2 7.07 -31.06 31.32
CA GLU A 2 7.56 -30.82 29.94
C GLU A 2 6.50 -30.41 28.89
N GLY A 3 5.27 -30.91 29.02
CA GLY A 3 4.18 -30.57 28.10
C GLY A 3 3.69 -29.11 28.18
N LYS A 4 3.81 -28.47 29.36
CA LYS A 4 3.53 -27.02 29.49
C LYS A 4 4.64 -26.20 28.85
N LEU A 5 5.90 -26.56 29.09
CA LEU A 5 7.07 -25.84 28.58
C LEU A 5 7.12 -25.81 27.04
N THR A 6 6.91 -26.96 26.40
CA THR A 6 6.88 -27.07 24.92
C THR A 6 5.71 -26.31 24.28
N ARG A 7 4.57 -26.19 24.96
CA ARG A 7 3.41 -25.41 24.48
C ARG A 7 3.67 -23.90 24.55
N THR A 8 4.32 -23.44 25.62
CA THR A 8 4.71 -22.04 25.82
C THR A 8 5.78 -21.63 24.80
N ILE A 9 6.82 -22.44 24.61
CA ILE A 9 7.88 -22.19 23.61
C ILE A 9 7.30 -22.09 22.19
N ARG A 10 6.37 -22.98 21.81
CA ARG A 10 5.71 -22.92 20.49
C ARG A 10 4.81 -21.69 20.31
N ARG A 11 4.12 -21.23 21.36
CA ARG A 11 3.30 -20.00 21.28
C ARG A 11 4.18 -18.76 21.19
N ALA A 12 5.26 -18.71 21.95
CA ALA A 12 6.27 -17.66 21.87
C ALA A 12 6.90 -17.58 20.46
N GLY A 13 7.23 -18.73 19.85
CA GLY A 13 7.76 -18.77 18.48
C GLY A 13 6.78 -18.24 17.42
N SER A 14 5.49 -18.59 17.51
CA SER A 14 4.48 -18.04 16.59
C SER A 14 4.26 -16.54 16.79
N ALA A 15 4.21 -16.07 18.04
CA ALA A 15 4.11 -14.64 18.33
C ALA A 15 5.33 -13.87 17.81
N ALA A 16 6.54 -14.40 18.02
CA ALA A 16 7.77 -13.81 17.50
C ALA A 16 7.78 -13.75 15.96
N ALA A 17 7.33 -14.79 15.26
CA ALA A 17 7.21 -14.79 13.80
C ALA A 17 6.23 -13.72 13.28
N LEU A 18 5.08 -13.55 13.96
CA LEU A 18 4.11 -12.51 13.61
C LEU A 18 4.67 -11.11 13.83
N VAL A 19 5.36 -10.88 14.95
CA VAL A 19 6.03 -9.61 15.24
C VAL A 19 7.14 -9.33 14.23
N LEU A 20 7.92 -10.34 13.84
CA LEU A 20 8.97 -10.19 12.84
C LEU A 20 8.40 -9.83 11.47
N VAL A 21 7.31 -10.47 11.03
CA VAL A 21 6.68 -10.12 9.75
C VAL A 21 6.05 -8.73 9.80
N PHE A 22 5.41 -8.36 10.91
CA PHE A 22 4.93 -6.99 11.11
C PHE A 22 6.08 -5.98 11.01
N ALA A 23 7.18 -6.21 11.75
CA ALA A 23 8.34 -5.33 11.76
C ALA A 23 9.02 -5.25 10.40
N ALA A 24 9.25 -6.39 9.72
CA ALA A 24 9.85 -6.43 8.39
C ALA A 24 8.99 -5.69 7.37
N THR A 25 7.67 -5.90 7.38
CA THR A 25 6.73 -5.20 6.50
C THR A 25 6.73 -3.71 6.78
N TRP A 26 6.70 -3.30 8.06
CA TRP A 26 6.75 -1.91 8.47
C TRP A 26 8.06 -1.24 8.02
N THR A 27 9.21 -1.86 8.28
CA THR A 27 10.52 -1.33 7.90
C THR A 27 10.68 -1.25 6.38
N LEU A 28 10.20 -2.25 5.63
CA LEU A 28 10.20 -2.21 4.18
C LEU A 28 9.36 -1.04 3.68
N LEU A 29 8.12 -0.89 4.17
CA LEU A 29 7.23 0.22 3.81
C LEU A 29 7.78 1.59 4.23
N ASP A 30 8.55 1.67 5.31
CA ASP A 30 9.22 2.91 5.72
C ASP A 30 10.43 3.24 4.86
N ARG A 31 11.22 2.24 4.45
CA ARG A 31 12.35 2.41 3.52
C ARG A 31 11.92 2.72 2.09
N THR A 32 10.82 2.14 1.62
CA THR A 32 10.29 2.41 0.27
C THR A 32 9.53 3.73 0.19
N GLU A 33 9.24 4.37 1.33
CA GLU A 33 8.69 5.71 1.32
C GLU A 33 9.77 6.66 0.76
N HIS A 34 9.56 7.16 -0.46
CA HIS A 34 10.45 8.10 -1.15
C HIS A 34 10.58 9.41 -0.34
N ARG A 35 11.38 9.37 0.72
CA ARG A 35 11.81 10.54 1.46
C ARG A 35 13.04 11.08 0.73
N PRO A 36 12.98 12.31 0.25
CA PRO A 36 14.12 12.94 -0.40
C PRO A 36 15.32 12.95 0.55
N GLY A 37 16.31 12.09 0.32
CA GLY A 37 17.52 12.00 1.13
C GLY A 37 18.61 13.01 0.76
N TRP A 38 18.37 13.80 -0.28
CA TRP A 38 19.37 14.71 -0.86
C TRP A 38 19.38 16.10 -0.20
N LEU A 39 18.51 16.38 0.77
CA LEU A 39 18.49 17.64 1.50
C LEU A 39 17.85 17.52 2.89
N THR A 40 18.13 18.50 3.75
CA THR A 40 17.39 18.78 4.99
C THR A 40 16.83 20.19 4.93
N VAL A 41 15.58 20.38 5.37
CA VAL A 41 14.93 21.71 5.47
C VAL A 41 14.63 22.05 6.92
N GLU A 42 14.92 23.29 7.29
CA GLU A 42 14.44 23.91 8.50
C GLU A 42 13.49 25.05 8.11
N ALA A 43 12.33 25.10 8.76
CA ALA A 43 11.30 26.09 8.51
C ALA A 43 10.57 26.41 9.81
N PRO A 44 9.92 27.59 9.91
CA PRO A 44 9.01 27.90 10.99
C PRO A 44 7.83 26.94 11.08
N ALA A 45 7.23 26.86 12.26
CA ALA A 45 6.04 26.04 12.47
C ALA A 45 4.78 26.62 11.79
N ALA A 46 4.77 27.92 11.50
CA ALA A 46 3.67 28.66 10.88
C ALA A 46 4.24 29.80 10.02
N ALA A 47 3.49 30.21 9.00
CA ALA A 47 3.77 31.42 8.23
C ALA A 47 2.85 32.55 8.72
N VAL A 48 3.38 33.76 8.89
CA VAL A 48 2.59 34.92 9.33
C VAL A 48 2.51 35.91 8.18
N VAL A 49 1.28 36.31 7.82
CA VAL A 49 1.04 37.28 6.74
C VAL A 49 1.75 38.59 7.05
N GLY A 50 2.39 39.17 6.02
CA GLY A 50 3.13 40.43 6.11
C GLY A 50 4.48 40.33 6.82
N GLN A 51 4.90 39.14 7.28
CA GLN A 51 6.18 38.94 7.93
C GLN A 51 7.14 38.13 7.04
N PRO A 52 8.47 38.31 7.24
CA PRO A 52 9.46 37.49 6.56
C PRO A 52 9.41 36.04 7.05
N LEU A 53 9.36 35.12 6.09
CA LEU A 53 9.44 33.68 6.28
C LEU A 53 10.79 33.18 5.76
N GLU A 54 11.69 32.78 6.65
CA GLU A 54 12.95 32.12 6.27
C GLU A 54 12.76 30.60 6.14
N ILE A 55 13.24 30.04 5.04
CA ILE A 55 13.36 28.60 4.81
C ILE A 55 14.83 28.29 4.60
N ARG A 56 15.40 27.44 5.46
CA ARG A 56 16.80 27.04 5.38
C ARG A 56 16.92 25.64 4.81
N VAL A 57 17.74 25.50 3.78
CA VAL A 57 17.95 24.26 3.05
C VAL A 57 19.41 23.88 3.12
N LYS A 58 19.71 22.69 3.62
CA LYS A 58 21.04 22.09 3.58
C LYS A 58 21.04 20.94 2.58
N LEU A 59 21.88 21.03 1.56
CA LEU A 59 22.03 19.96 0.57
C LEU A 59 22.92 18.84 1.11
N ASP A 60 22.64 17.61 0.69
CA ASP A 60 23.53 16.49 0.94
C ASP A 60 24.83 16.65 0.13
N LYS A 61 25.94 16.06 0.59
CA LYS A 61 27.25 16.15 -0.07
C LYS A 61 27.27 15.53 -1.47
N THR A 62 26.34 14.62 -1.76
CA THR A 62 26.22 13.92 -3.05
C THR A 62 25.48 14.72 -4.12
N VAL A 63 24.99 15.92 -3.81
CA VAL A 63 24.30 16.76 -4.79
C VAL A 63 25.30 17.38 -5.76
N GLU A 64 25.10 17.13 -7.05
CA GLU A 64 25.89 17.69 -8.14
C GLU A 64 25.71 19.19 -8.27
N ALA A 65 26.71 19.87 -8.84
CA ALA A 65 26.68 21.31 -9.08
C ALA A 65 25.55 21.67 -10.06
N THR A 66 24.64 22.54 -9.64
CA THR A 66 23.45 22.94 -10.43
C THR A 66 22.92 24.28 -9.92
N LEU A 67 21.68 24.64 -10.23
CA LEU A 67 21.00 25.77 -9.60
C LEU A 67 19.90 25.27 -8.65
N ILE A 68 19.81 25.89 -7.49
CA ILE A 68 18.74 25.69 -6.50
C ILE A 68 17.81 26.89 -6.51
N SER A 69 16.51 26.62 -6.48
CA SER A 69 15.47 27.63 -6.34
C SER A 69 14.44 27.18 -5.31
N CYS A 70 13.77 28.17 -4.71
CA CYS A 70 12.75 27.95 -3.70
C CYS A 70 11.58 28.88 -3.98
N THR A 71 10.38 28.31 -4.10
CA THR A 71 9.14 29.05 -4.32
C THR A 71 8.16 28.74 -3.20
N LEU A 72 7.34 29.71 -2.83
CA LEU A 72 6.29 29.55 -1.83
C LEU A 72 4.97 29.32 -2.56
N HIS A 73 4.20 28.32 -2.12
CA HIS A 73 2.91 27.94 -2.68
C HIS A 73 1.83 27.96 -1.63
N ARG A 74 0.60 28.31 -2.03
CA ARG A 74 -0.58 28.32 -1.15
C ARG A 74 -1.32 27.00 -1.18
N ALA A 75 -1.94 26.66 -0.06
CA ALA A 75 -2.91 25.59 0.07
C ALA A 75 -4.16 26.05 0.83
N GLY A 76 -5.30 25.50 0.43
CA GLY A 76 -6.60 25.76 1.06
C GLY A 76 -6.84 24.91 2.30
N THR A 77 -8.04 25.01 2.87
CA THR A 77 -8.48 24.17 4.01
C THR A 77 -8.51 22.67 3.66
N ASP A 78 -8.64 22.35 2.38
CA ASP A 78 -8.52 21.01 1.80
C ASP A 78 -7.07 20.48 1.73
N ARG A 79 -6.08 21.26 2.19
CA ARG A 79 -4.65 20.93 2.19
C ARG A 79 -4.06 20.62 0.81
N LYS A 80 -4.77 20.95 -0.28
CA LYS A 80 -4.23 20.81 -1.64
C LYS A 80 -3.43 22.05 -2.00
N ILE A 81 -2.24 21.85 -2.56
CA ILE A 81 -1.45 22.96 -3.12
C ILE A 81 -2.19 23.50 -4.34
N ARG A 82 -2.57 24.79 -4.30
CA ARG A 82 -3.43 25.44 -5.30
C ARG A 82 -2.67 26.35 -6.25
N GLY A 83 -1.46 26.77 -5.91
CA GLY A 83 -0.62 27.55 -6.82
C GLY A 83 0.47 28.36 -6.15
N TYR A 84 1.25 29.00 -7.00
CA TYR A 84 2.37 29.87 -6.66
C TYR A 84 1.89 31.09 -5.83
N LEU A 85 2.70 31.46 -4.85
CA LEU A 85 2.48 32.60 -3.97
C LEU A 85 3.60 33.64 -4.11
N ALA A 86 4.85 33.22 -3.96
CA ALA A 86 6.03 34.09 -4.00
C ALA A 86 7.29 33.32 -4.41
N SER A 87 8.30 34.04 -4.89
CA SER A 87 9.64 33.52 -5.15
C SER A 87 10.62 34.11 -4.15
N SER A 88 11.65 33.35 -3.82
CA SER A 88 12.77 33.80 -2.97
C SER A 88 13.83 34.58 -3.73
N GLY A 89 13.55 34.94 -4.99
CA GLY A 89 14.46 35.62 -5.90
C GLY A 89 14.99 34.71 -7.01
N PRO A 90 16.09 35.10 -7.68
CA PRO A 90 16.69 34.29 -8.74
C PRO A 90 17.29 32.99 -8.18
N ALA A 91 17.40 31.98 -9.05
CA ALA A 91 18.04 30.73 -8.69
C ALA A 91 19.52 30.95 -8.34
N ARG A 92 20.05 30.13 -7.42
CA ARG A 92 21.41 30.25 -6.89
C ARG A 92 22.23 29.03 -7.27
N LYS A 93 23.54 29.20 -7.45
CA LYS A 93 24.45 28.06 -7.60
C LYS A 93 24.35 27.14 -6.39
N ALA A 94 24.13 25.85 -6.67
CA ALA A 94 23.95 24.79 -5.71
C ALA A 94 25.21 23.91 -5.68
N GLY A 95 25.71 23.62 -4.48
CA GLY A 95 26.82 22.73 -4.21
C GLY A 95 26.48 21.75 -3.08
N GLY A 96 26.95 20.51 -3.21
CA GLY A 96 26.71 19.48 -2.19
C GLY A 96 27.28 19.88 -0.83
N GLY A 97 26.49 19.68 0.24
CA GLY A 97 26.88 20.02 1.61
C GLY A 97 26.64 21.49 2.01
N GLU A 98 26.33 22.37 1.06
CA GLU A 98 26.08 23.79 1.32
C GLU A 98 24.70 24.04 1.96
N THR A 99 24.57 25.21 2.59
CA THR A 99 23.33 25.66 3.22
C THR A 99 22.86 26.99 2.61
N TYR A 100 21.58 27.05 2.29
CA TYR A 100 20.92 28.18 1.64
C TYR A 100 19.77 28.68 2.49
N ALA A 101 19.71 30.00 2.70
CA ALA A 101 18.56 30.66 3.33
C ALA A 101 17.70 31.34 2.25
N PHE A 102 16.42 30.99 2.20
CA PHE A 102 15.43 31.57 1.30
C PHE A 102 14.44 32.36 2.13
N VAL A 103 14.34 33.67 1.89
CA VAL A 103 13.43 34.55 2.63
C VAL A 103 12.29 34.96 1.71
N PHE A 104 11.07 34.89 2.22
CA PHE A 104 9.86 35.29 1.51
C PHE A 104 9.10 36.31 2.34
N GLU A 105 8.50 37.32 1.72
CA GLU A 105 7.37 38.00 2.33
C GLU A 105 6.12 37.17 2.09
N VAL A 106 5.32 36.93 3.14
CA VAL A 106 4.10 36.12 3.03
C VAL A 106 2.92 37.04 2.67
N PRO A 107 2.47 37.08 1.40
CA PRO A 107 1.37 37.96 1.02
C PRO A 107 0.03 37.43 1.55
N GLU A 108 -0.92 38.33 1.77
CA GLU A 108 -2.30 37.94 2.04
C GLU A 108 -2.99 37.50 0.75
N ARG A 109 -3.70 36.37 0.80
CA ARG A 109 -4.53 35.88 -0.31
C ARG A 109 -5.80 35.21 0.23
N GLU A 110 -6.91 35.46 -0.45
CA GLU A 110 -8.18 34.82 -0.12
C GLU A 110 -8.09 33.29 -0.25
N GLY A 111 -8.72 32.59 0.70
CA GLY A 111 -8.74 31.13 0.76
C GLY A 111 -7.40 30.45 1.08
N MET A 112 -6.36 31.23 1.43
CA MET A 112 -5.09 30.68 1.90
C MET A 112 -5.20 30.28 3.38
N ALA A 113 -5.09 28.99 3.66
CA ALA A 113 -5.05 28.44 5.01
C ALA A 113 -3.66 27.91 5.38
N PHE A 114 -2.89 27.47 4.38
CA PHE A 114 -1.54 26.94 4.55
C PHE A 114 -0.59 27.46 3.47
N ALA A 115 0.70 27.43 3.79
CA ALA A 115 1.79 27.68 2.86
C ALA A 115 2.76 26.48 2.82
N SER A 116 3.42 26.25 1.69
CA SER A 116 4.44 25.22 1.53
C SER A 116 5.56 25.74 0.64
N ALA A 117 6.81 25.54 1.05
CA ALA A 117 7.94 25.84 0.21
C ALA A 117 8.20 24.66 -0.74
N ILE A 118 8.32 24.95 -2.02
CA ILE A 118 8.78 24.02 -3.05
C ILE A 118 10.24 24.35 -3.35
N ILE A 119 11.11 23.39 -3.06
CA ILE A 119 12.55 23.47 -3.30
C ILE A 119 12.87 22.56 -4.47
N PHE A 120 13.59 23.07 -5.46
CA PHE A 120 13.98 22.26 -6.62
C PHE A 120 15.38 22.59 -7.10
N LEU A 121 15.97 21.59 -7.75
CA LEU A 121 17.22 21.69 -8.49
C LEU A 121 16.93 21.74 -9.98
N SER A 122 17.60 22.62 -10.71
CA SER A 122 17.43 22.80 -12.15
C SER A 122 18.75 23.25 -12.78
N PRO A 123 19.14 22.74 -13.96
CA PRO A 123 20.33 23.23 -14.68
C PRO A 123 20.21 24.71 -15.08
N THR A 124 18.99 25.19 -15.37
CA THR A 124 18.71 26.56 -15.81
C THR A 124 18.20 27.46 -14.69
N GLY A 125 17.83 26.87 -13.54
CA GLY A 125 17.18 27.56 -12.43
C GLY A 125 15.66 27.66 -12.60
N GLU A 126 15.15 27.27 -13.77
CA GLU A 126 13.73 27.31 -14.10
C GLU A 126 13.02 25.99 -13.74
N TRP A 127 11.74 26.09 -13.37
CA TRP A 127 10.92 24.95 -12.97
C TRP A 127 10.74 23.88 -14.07
N PRO A 128 10.52 24.24 -15.36
CA PRO A 128 10.38 23.26 -16.44
C PRO A 128 11.56 22.30 -16.60
N ASP A 129 12.77 22.76 -16.26
CA ASP A 129 14.00 21.99 -16.35
C ASP A 129 14.39 21.32 -15.01
N GLY A 130 13.47 21.31 -14.05
CA GLY A 130 13.69 20.74 -12.73
C GLY A 130 14.07 19.26 -12.78
N THR A 131 15.19 18.89 -12.17
CA THR A 131 15.69 17.51 -12.09
C THR A 131 15.29 16.82 -10.79
N ARG A 132 15.11 17.59 -9.71
CA ARG A 132 14.63 17.10 -8.41
C ARG A 132 13.76 18.17 -7.77
N ALA A 133 12.68 17.78 -7.12
CA ALA A 133 11.84 18.71 -6.37
C ALA A 133 11.25 18.10 -5.10
N VAL A 134 11.07 18.95 -4.09
CA VAL A 134 10.41 18.59 -2.83
C VAL A 134 9.47 19.69 -2.40
N SER A 135 8.47 19.34 -1.60
CA SER A 135 7.63 20.29 -0.86
C SER A 135 7.82 20.11 0.64
N THR A 136 7.80 21.22 1.38
CA THR A 136 7.79 21.16 2.85
C THR A 136 6.41 20.75 3.35
N LYS A 137 6.36 20.24 4.59
CA LYS A 137 5.10 20.15 5.35
C LYS A 137 4.34 21.49 5.28
N LEU A 138 3.02 21.39 5.12
CA LEU A 138 2.12 22.54 5.15
C LEU A 138 2.29 23.30 6.47
N MET A 139 2.63 24.58 6.35
CA MET A 139 2.72 25.53 7.45
C MET A 139 1.37 26.26 7.54
N PRO A 140 0.66 26.22 8.68
CA PRO A 140 -0.55 27.02 8.86
C PRO A 140 -0.21 28.51 8.69
N VAL A 141 -1.10 29.24 8.02
CA VAL A 141 -0.95 30.69 7.84
C VAL A 141 -1.74 31.42 8.93
N LYS A 142 -1.08 32.34 9.62
CA LYS A 142 -1.67 33.25 10.62
C LYS A 142 -1.78 34.65 10.02
N ARG A 143 -2.92 35.31 10.19
CA ARG A 143 -3.16 36.69 9.69
C ARG A 143 -2.78 37.77 10.71
N ASN A 144 -2.98 37.49 12.00
CA ASN A 144 -2.65 38.38 13.10
C ASN A 144 -1.76 37.61 14.07
N GLY A 145 -0.48 37.95 14.13
CA GLY A 145 0.47 37.39 15.10
C GLY A 145 1.53 38.42 15.45
N PRO A 146 1.93 38.57 16.73
CA PRO A 146 3.05 39.42 17.09
C PRO A 146 4.31 38.94 16.35
N ALA A 147 5.21 39.84 15.94
CA ALA A 147 6.44 39.50 15.23
C ALA A 147 7.34 38.49 15.97
N THR A 148 7.14 38.36 17.28
CA THR A 148 7.81 37.43 18.19
C THR A 148 7.25 36.00 18.18
N GLU A 149 6.17 35.72 17.45
CA GLU A 149 5.55 34.38 17.40
C GLU A 149 6.24 33.41 16.43
N ASN A 150 7.40 33.75 15.87
CA ASN A 150 8.16 32.88 14.99
C ASN A 150 9.08 31.97 15.85
N PRO A 151 8.71 30.69 16.12
CA PRO A 151 9.31 29.86 17.16
C PRO A 151 10.70 29.30 16.80
N GLY A 152 11.44 30.03 15.96
CA GLY A 152 12.70 29.61 15.36
C GLY A 152 12.52 28.58 14.25
N LEU A 153 13.60 28.40 13.49
CA LEU A 153 13.69 27.37 12.47
C LEU A 153 13.76 25.98 13.13
N LYS A 154 12.88 25.08 12.70
CA LYS A 154 12.90 23.68 13.14
C LYS A 154 12.98 22.78 11.93
N LYS A 155 13.70 21.66 12.06
CA LYS A 155 13.75 20.63 11.02
C LYS A 155 12.32 20.20 10.66
N THR A 156 11.95 20.42 9.40
CA THR A 156 10.61 20.11 8.88
C THR A 156 10.65 18.87 8.00
N ARG A 157 9.50 18.21 7.86
CA ARG A 157 9.38 17.09 6.92
C ARG A 157 9.29 17.62 5.50
N VAL A 158 9.92 16.90 4.59
CA VAL A 158 9.82 17.12 3.16
C VAL A 158 9.20 15.93 2.46
N TYR A 159 8.48 16.20 1.39
CA TYR A 159 7.83 15.21 0.56
C TYR A 159 8.32 15.38 -0.87
N HIS A 160 8.44 14.27 -1.59
CA HIS A 160 8.71 14.31 -3.02
C HIS A 160 7.64 15.17 -3.73
N PHE A 161 8.08 16.06 -4.60
CA PHE A 161 7.20 16.85 -5.44
C PHE A 161 7.60 16.60 -6.89
N SER A 162 6.62 16.26 -7.74
CA SER A 162 6.91 15.84 -9.11
C SER A 162 7.49 16.97 -9.94
N THR A 163 8.59 16.72 -10.65
CA THR A 163 9.16 17.70 -11.59
C THR A 163 8.24 17.89 -12.80
N ALA A 164 8.51 18.91 -13.62
CA ALA A 164 7.78 19.12 -14.87
C ALA A 164 7.95 17.92 -15.83
N ALA A 165 9.17 17.40 -15.96
CA ALA A 165 9.46 16.22 -16.75
C ALA A 165 8.73 14.97 -16.25
N GLU A 166 8.72 14.71 -14.94
CA GLU A 166 7.97 13.59 -14.34
C GLU A 166 6.47 13.74 -14.53
N SER A 167 5.95 14.96 -14.36
CA SER A 167 4.53 15.25 -14.56
C SER A 167 4.13 15.04 -16.03
N ALA A 168 4.99 15.44 -16.97
CA ALA A 168 4.79 15.21 -18.40
C ALA A 168 4.88 13.72 -18.74
N ALA A 169 5.86 13.00 -18.20
CA ALA A 169 6.01 11.56 -18.38
C ALA A 169 4.81 10.79 -17.82
N SER A 170 4.30 11.19 -16.64
CA SER A 170 3.11 10.61 -16.04
C SER A 170 1.87 10.84 -16.91
N LYS A 171 1.66 12.08 -17.37
CA LYS A 171 0.55 12.40 -18.31
C LYS A 171 0.70 11.67 -19.66
N ALA A 172 1.91 11.52 -20.16
CA ALA A 172 2.17 10.77 -21.38
C ALA A 172 1.90 9.27 -21.19
N ALA A 173 2.30 8.71 -20.05
CA ALA A 173 1.99 7.34 -19.66
C ALA A 173 0.47 7.11 -19.48
N GLU A 174 -0.27 8.11 -19.00
CA GLU A 174 -1.73 8.07 -18.95
C GLU A 174 -2.39 8.10 -20.35
N ARG A 175 -1.75 8.77 -21.33
CA ARG A 175 -2.22 8.89 -22.71
C ARG A 175 -1.81 7.75 -23.63
N GLY A 176 -0.78 6.98 -23.27
CA GLY A 176 -0.40 5.77 -23.99
C GLY A 176 -1.58 4.77 -24.02
N PRO A 177 -1.58 3.81 -24.95
CA PRO A 177 -2.58 2.75 -24.94
C PRO A 177 -2.42 1.96 -23.64
N ARG A 178 -3.17 2.35 -22.60
CA ARG A 178 -3.40 1.50 -21.44
C ARG A 178 -4.02 0.24 -22.01
N ARG A 179 -3.21 -0.79 -22.22
CA ARG A 179 -3.71 -2.16 -22.27
C ARG A 179 -4.30 -2.36 -20.89
N GLY A 180 -5.60 -2.07 -20.77
CA GLY A 180 -6.33 -2.28 -19.54
C GLY A 180 -6.13 -3.72 -19.07
N PRO A 181 -6.40 -4.00 -17.79
CA PRO A 181 -6.41 -5.37 -17.31
C PRO A 181 -7.23 -6.21 -18.29
N SER A 182 -6.71 -7.37 -18.68
CA SER A 182 -7.38 -8.25 -19.65
C SER A 182 -8.86 -8.41 -19.24
N PRO A 183 -9.81 -8.11 -20.14
CA PRO A 183 -11.23 -8.18 -19.82
C PRO A 183 -11.66 -9.60 -19.42
N TRP A 184 -10.82 -10.59 -19.71
CA TRP A 184 -11.06 -12.01 -19.43
C TRP A 184 -10.48 -12.50 -18.10
N ALA A 185 -9.55 -11.77 -17.46
CA ALA A 185 -8.89 -12.25 -16.25
C ALA A 185 -9.90 -12.51 -15.11
N HIS A 186 -10.75 -11.53 -14.79
CA HIS A 186 -11.76 -11.68 -13.74
C HIS A 186 -12.86 -12.72 -14.07
N PRO A 187 -13.43 -12.76 -15.28
CA PRO A 187 -14.35 -13.84 -15.67
C PRO A 187 -13.75 -15.25 -15.57
N VAL A 188 -12.49 -15.44 -15.98
CA VAL A 188 -11.82 -16.74 -15.89
C VAL A 188 -11.62 -17.13 -14.42
N ILE A 189 -11.11 -16.22 -13.58
CA ILE A 189 -10.95 -16.49 -12.14
C ILE A 189 -12.30 -16.77 -11.48
N PHE A 190 -13.35 -16.03 -11.83
CA PHE A 190 -14.72 -16.29 -11.38
C PHE A 190 -15.15 -17.74 -11.67
N VAL A 191 -15.00 -18.20 -12.93
CA VAL A 191 -15.37 -19.57 -13.32
C VAL A 191 -14.57 -20.60 -12.55
N ILE A 192 -13.27 -20.38 -12.34
CA ILE A 192 -12.39 -21.27 -11.57
C ILE A 192 -12.87 -21.36 -10.11
N LEU A 193 -13.16 -20.23 -9.46
CA LEU A 193 -13.63 -20.20 -8.07
C LEU A 193 -15.00 -20.86 -7.92
N LEU A 194 -15.95 -20.56 -8.81
CA LEU A 194 -17.27 -21.16 -8.77
C LEU A 194 -17.22 -22.68 -9.01
N SER A 195 -16.38 -23.13 -9.94
CA SER A 195 -16.12 -24.55 -10.19
C SER A 195 -15.51 -25.22 -8.96
N SER A 196 -14.54 -24.57 -8.30
CA SER A 196 -13.95 -25.05 -7.05
C SER A 196 -15.01 -25.19 -5.95
N ALA A 197 -15.90 -24.19 -5.82
CA ALA A 197 -17.00 -24.24 -4.86
C ALA A 197 -17.95 -25.42 -5.10
N ALA A 198 -18.34 -25.64 -6.36
CA ALA A 198 -19.21 -26.75 -6.75
C ALA A 198 -18.57 -28.11 -6.43
N LEU A 199 -17.27 -28.27 -6.71
CA LEU A 199 -16.52 -29.48 -6.40
C LEU A 199 -16.37 -29.72 -4.89
N CYS A 200 -16.06 -28.68 -4.11
CA CYS A 200 -16.04 -28.74 -2.64
C CYS A 200 -17.42 -29.17 -2.10
N ARG A 201 -18.51 -28.59 -2.62
CA ARG A 201 -19.88 -28.93 -2.21
C ARG A 201 -20.27 -30.36 -2.60
N ALA A 202 -19.86 -30.82 -3.78
CA ALA A 202 -20.08 -32.18 -4.24
C ALA A 202 -19.31 -33.20 -3.39
N LYS A 203 -18.05 -32.90 -3.05
CA LYS A 203 -17.24 -33.73 -2.15
C LYS A 203 -17.88 -33.83 -0.76
N ALA A 204 -18.33 -32.70 -0.21
CA ALA A 204 -19.06 -32.65 1.05
C ALA A 204 -20.42 -33.36 1.03
N GLY A 205 -20.99 -33.61 -0.16
CA GLY A 205 -22.28 -34.25 -0.35
C GLY A 205 -22.23 -35.78 -0.45
N ARG A 206 -21.05 -36.38 -0.62
CA ARG A 206 -20.89 -37.84 -0.64
C ARG A 206 -21.09 -38.39 0.78
N LYS A 207 -22.33 -38.78 1.09
CA LYS A 207 -22.67 -39.48 2.34
C LYS A 207 -22.08 -40.90 2.32
N SER A 208 -21.45 -41.30 3.42
CA SER A 208 -21.26 -42.71 3.77
C SER A 208 -22.23 -43.03 4.92
N PRO A 209 -22.96 -44.15 4.91
CA PRO A 209 -23.93 -44.48 5.97
C PRO A 209 -23.28 -44.58 7.37
N ASP A 210 -22.00 -44.93 7.45
CA ASP A 210 -21.23 -45.05 8.71
C ASP A 210 -20.14 -43.97 8.83
N THR A 211 -20.51 -42.70 8.71
CA THR A 211 -19.54 -41.58 8.73
C THR A 211 -18.96 -41.38 10.14
N PRO A 212 -17.65 -41.58 10.38
CA PRO A 212 -17.03 -41.31 11.68
C PRO A 212 -17.05 -39.81 12.03
N PRO A 213 -16.90 -39.43 13.31
CA PRO A 213 -16.88 -38.03 13.74
C PRO A 213 -15.82 -37.16 13.05
N GLU A 214 -14.69 -37.74 12.63
CA GLU A 214 -13.64 -37.02 11.89
C GLU A 214 -14.07 -36.64 10.46
N GLU A 215 -14.87 -37.48 9.80
CA GLU A 215 -15.40 -37.19 8.46
C GLU A 215 -16.48 -36.10 8.49
N MET A 216 -17.24 -35.97 9.60
CA MET A 216 -18.15 -34.83 9.81
C MET A 216 -17.40 -33.49 9.87
N LYS A 217 -16.24 -33.47 10.53
CA LYS A 217 -15.39 -32.27 10.60
C LYS A 217 -14.82 -31.92 9.23
N GLU A 218 -14.36 -32.92 8.47
CA GLU A 218 -13.89 -32.72 7.09
C GLU A 218 -14.98 -32.12 6.20
N ARG A 219 -16.20 -32.66 6.27
CA ARG A 219 -17.37 -32.15 5.54
C ARG A 219 -17.63 -30.67 5.82
N SER A 220 -17.61 -30.27 7.09
CA SER A 220 -17.79 -28.86 7.48
C SER A 220 -16.70 -27.96 6.88
N ILE A 221 -15.46 -28.43 6.80
CA ILE A 221 -14.35 -27.66 6.20
C ILE A 221 -14.55 -27.51 4.68
N TRP A 222 -14.95 -28.57 3.97
CA TRP A 222 -15.27 -28.49 2.54
C TRP A 222 -16.42 -27.51 2.26
N LEU A 223 -17.45 -27.49 3.11
CA LEU A 223 -18.54 -26.52 2.99
C LEU A 223 -18.07 -25.09 3.28
N ALA A 224 -17.19 -24.89 4.27
CA ALA A 224 -16.59 -23.60 4.53
C ALA A 224 -15.78 -23.09 3.33
N PHE A 225 -14.96 -23.94 2.71
CA PHE A 225 -14.25 -23.58 1.47
C PHE A 225 -15.22 -23.23 0.34
N ALA A 226 -16.28 -24.01 0.14
CA ALA A 226 -17.29 -23.71 -0.87
C ALA A 226 -17.90 -22.32 -0.66
N ALA A 227 -18.27 -21.98 0.57
CA ALA A 227 -18.81 -20.66 0.90
C ALA A 227 -17.81 -19.53 0.60
N VAL A 228 -16.53 -19.69 0.98
CA VAL A 228 -15.50 -18.68 0.72
C VAL A 228 -15.22 -18.54 -0.79
N PHE A 229 -15.23 -19.63 -1.56
CA PHE A 229 -15.07 -19.57 -3.01
C PHE A 229 -16.25 -18.89 -3.70
N VAL A 230 -17.50 -19.14 -3.28
CA VAL A 230 -18.68 -18.42 -3.80
C VAL A 230 -18.58 -16.93 -3.51
N LEU A 231 -18.20 -16.55 -2.28
CA LEU A 231 -17.99 -15.15 -1.93
C LEU A 231 -16.87 -14.52 -2.77
N GLY A 232 -15.74 -15.23 -2.93
CA GLY A 232 -14.63 -14.80 -3.78
C GLY A 232 -15.05 -14.60 -5.23
N ALA A 233 -15.82 -15.53 -5.80
CA ALA A 233 -16.37 -15.44 -7.15
C ALA A 233 -17.29 -14.21 -7.30
N PHE A 234 -18.22 -14.01 -6.36
CA PHE A 234 -19.09 -12.83 -6.37
C PHE A 234 -18.29 -11.51 -6.35
N LEU A 235 -17.20 -11.45 -5.58
CA LEU A 235 -16.34 -10.27 -5.53
C LEU A 235 -15.61 -9.99 -6.85
N GLU A 236 -15.26 -11.02 -7.64
CA GLU A 236 -14.61 -10.83 -8.96
C GLU A 236 -15.53 -10.20 -9.99
N LEU A 237 -16.81 -10.57 -10.01
CA LEU A 237 -17.79 -10.03 -10.98
C LEU A 237 -18.40 -8.70 -10.56
N SER A 238 -18.62 -8.50 -9.26
CA SER A 238 -19.40 -7.36 -8.77
C SER A 238 -18.65 -6.03 -8.84
N GLY A 239 -17.31 -6.04 -8.90
CA GLY A 239 -16.50 -4.82 -8.81
C GLY A 239 -16.68 -4.07 -7.48
N VAL A 240 -17.37 -4.64 -6.50
CA VAL A 240 -17.70 -4.03 -5.20
C VAL A 240 -16.44 -3.66 -4.43
N VAL A 241 -15.36 -4.44 -4.60
CA VAL A 241 -14.06 -4.16 -4.00
C VAL A 241 -13.50 -2.80 -4.45
N GLY A 242 -13.65 -2.45 -5.73
CA GLY A 242 -13.24 -1.14 -6.25
C GLY A 242 -14.06 0.01 -5.65
N HIS A 243 -15.37 -0.21 -5.48
CA HIS A 243 -16.27 0.75 -4.85
C HIS A 243 -15.98 0.95 -3.36
N LEU A 244 -15.71 -0.12 -2.63
CA LEU A 244 -15.30 -0.08 -1.22
C LEU A 244 -13.97 0.65 -1.06
N ALA A 245 -12.99 0.40 -1.93
CA ALA A 245 -11.72 1.11 -1.92
C ALA A 245 -11.90 2.61 -2.22
N ALA A 246 -12.73 2.96 -3.21
CA ALA A 246 -13.05 4.35 -3.54
C ALA A 246 -13.80 5.05 -2.41
N TRP A 247 -14.76 4.37 -1.77
CA TRP A 247 -15.47 4.88 -0.60
C TRP A 247 -14.55 5.09 0.60
N GLY A 248 -13.64 4.14 0.87
CA GLY A 248 -12.61 4.29 1.89
C GLY A 248 -11.67 5.48 1.63
N ARG A 249 -11.32 5.75 0.36
CA ARG A 249 -10.58 6.96 -0.02
C ARG A 249 -11.37 8.22 0.30
N ARG A 250 -12.66 8.28 -0.07
CA ARG A 250 -13.53 9.43 0.21
C ARG A 250 -13.71 9.70 1.70
N LEU A 251 -13.91 8.67 2.51
CA LEU A 251 -13.99 8.81 3.97
C LEU A 251 -12.68 9.33 4.58
N ALA A 252 -11.54 8.83 4.09
CA ALA A 252 -10.24 9.30 4.55
C ALA A 252 -9.96 10.76 4.17
N GLU A 253 -10.43 11.19 2.99
CA GLU A 253 -10.38 12.59 2.54
C GLU A 253 -11.27 13.48 3.41
N ALA A 254 -12.51 13.05 3.70
CA ALA A 254 -13.46 13.81 4.51
C ALA A 254 -13.01 13.99 5.97
N GLY A 255 -12.34 13.00 6.56
CA GLY A 255 -11.88 13.05 7.95
C GLY A 255 -10.63 13.90 8.20
N ASN A 256 -10.03 14.51 7.17
CA ASN A 256 -8.74 15.23 7.28
C ASN A 256 -7.59 14.34 7.84
N VAL A 257 -7.76 13.02 7.75
CA VAL A 257 -6.81 11.98 8.25
C VAL A 257 -5.75 11.69 7.19
N TYR A 258 -5.66 12.47 6.10
CA TYR A 258 -4.80 12.17 4.96
C TYR A 258 -3.31 12.01 5.33
N ASP A 259 -2.84 12.74 6.34
CA ASP A 259 -1.48 12.61 6.88
C ASP A 259 -1.32 11.41 7.85
N LEU A 260 -2.38 11.03 8.57
CA LEU A 260 -2.45 9.85 9.45
C LEU A 260 -2.69 8.55 8.66
N ARG A 261 -3.16 8.66 7.41
CA ARG A 261 -3.43 7.56 6.49
C ARG A 261 -2.18 6.71 6.28
N LYS A 262 -1.00 7.29 6.17
CA LYS A 262 0.23 6.52 5.90
C LYS A 262 0.62 5.59 7.06
N PRO A 263 0.82 6.05 8.30
CA PRO A 263 1.13 5.15 9.42
C PRO A 263 -0.02 4.19 9.74
N LEU A 264 -1.29 4.64 9.64
CA LEU A 264 -2.44 3.78 9.88
C LEU A 264 -2.59 2.70 8.80
N GLN A 265 -2.40 3.05 7.51
CA GLN A 265 -2.39 2.07 6.42
C GLN A 265 -1.21 1.12 6.55
N LYS A 266 0.00 1.60 6.86
CA LYS A 266 1.16 0.73 7.14
C LYS A 266 0.84 -0.24 8.28
N ALA A 267 0.22 0.24 9.35
CA ALA A 267 -0.18 -0.58 10.49
C ALA A 267 -1.26 -1.61 10.13
N ILE A 268 -2.32 -1.21 9.41
CA ILE A 268 -3.37 -2.12 8.94
C ILE A 268 -2.79 -3.16 7.98
N MET A 269 -1.91 -2.76 7.06
CA MET A 269 -1.25 -3.69 6.14
C MET A 269 -0.38 -4.70 6.88
N ALA A 270 0.45 -4.23 7.80
CA ALA A 270 1.32 -5.10 8.60
C ALA A 270 0.48 -6.01 9.52
N ALA A 271 -0.61 -5.50 10.09
CA ALA A 271 -1.57 -6.29 10.87
C ALA A 271 -2.25 -7.36 10.02
N VAL A 272 -2.70 -7.04 8.81
CA VAL A 272 -3.37 -8.03 7.96
C VAL A 272 -2.38 -9.04 7.39
N ALA A 273 -1.17 -8.63 7.00
CA ALA A 273 -0.11 -9.57 6.62
C ALA A 273 0.20 -10.54 7.79
N ALA A 274 0.29 -10.02 9.01
CA ALA A 274 0.44 -10.83 10.22
C ALA A 274 -0.79 -11.72 10.46
N SER A 275 -2.01 -11.23 10.30
CA SER A 275 -3.24 -12.05 10.45
C SER A 275 -3.33 -13.15 9.39
N ALA A 276 -2.96 -12.87 8.14
CA ALA A 276 -2.92 -13.85 7.06
C ALA A 276 -1.88 -14.93 7.34
N LEU A 277 -0.68 -14.54 7.78
CA LEU A 277 0.33 -15.49 8.23
C LEU A 277 -0.11 -16.27 9.48
N GLY A 278 -0.78 -15.62 10.43
CA GLY A 278 -1.30 -16.24 11.63
C GLY A 278 -2.37 -17.29 11.30
N LEU A 279 -3.29 -16.96 10.40
CA LEU A 279 -4.27 -17.90 9.86
C LEU A 279 -3.59 -19.05 9.11
N PHE A 280 -2.56 -18.77 8.31
CA PHE A 280 -1.77 -19.79 7.63
C PHE A 280 -1.03 -20.71 8.60
N LEU A 281 -0.45 -20.18 9.68
CA LEU A 281 0.24 -20.96 10.71
C LEU A 281 -0.75 -21.75 11.59
N LEU A 282 -1.91 -21.19 11.92
CA LEU A 282 -2.99 -21.90 12.61
C LEU A 282 -3.53 -23.04 11.74
N PHE A 283 -3.68 -22.80 10.44
CA PHE A 283 -4.02 -23.80 9.44
C PHE A 283 -2.96 -24.90 9.38
N LEU A 284 -1.67 -24.57 9.21
CA LEU A 284 -0.57 -25.55 9.25
C LEU A 284 -0.54 -26.36 10.56
N ARG A 285 -0.87 -25.73 11.69
CA ARG A 285 -0.89 -26.39 13.00
C ARG A 285 -2.10 -27.32 13.18
N ALA A 286 -3.25 -26.97 12.62
CA ALA A 286 -4.42 -27.84 12.53
C ALA A 286 -4.17 -29.08 11.65
N LEU A 287 -3.11 -29.06 10.82
CA LEU A 287 -2.84 -30.02 9.76
C LEU A 287 -1.57 -30.88 9.98
N LYS A 288 -1.02 -30.96 11.20
CA LYS A 288 0.18 -31.75 11.54
C LYS A 288 0.04 -33.30 11.41
N LYS A 289 -0.93 -33.80 10.65
CA LYS A 289 -0.98 -35.17 10.13
C LYS A 289 -1.44 -35.11 8.65
N PRO A 290 -0.54 -35.01 7.66
CA PRO A 290 -0.88 -34.98 6.24
C PRO A 290 -1.23 -36.39 5.71
N GLY A 291 -2.11 -37.10 6.42
CA GLY A 291 -2.62 -38.41 6.02
C GLY A 291 -3.64 -38.27 4.88
N SER A 292 -4.84 -38.79 5.09
CA SER A 292 -5.97 -38.72 4.14
C SER A 292 -6.32 -37.31 3.63
N HIS A 293 -5.91 -36.24 4.34
CA HIS A 293 -6.33 -34.86 4.07
C HIS A 293 -5.36 -34.03 3.19
N LEU A 294 -4.37 -34.64 2.52
CA LEU A 294 -3.41 -33.93 1.66
C LEU A 294 -4.07 -33.03 0.59
N LEU A 295 -5.19 -33.46 0.01
CA LEU A 295 -5.87 -32.67 -1.03
C LEU A 295 -6.59 -31.46 -0.44
N LEU A 296 -7.11 -31.59 0.78
CA LEU A 296 -7.69 -30.49 1.54
C LEU A 296 -6.63 -29.42 1.87
N TRP A 297 -5.38 -29.84 2.08
CA TRP A 297 -4.23 -28.96 2.28
C TRP A 297 -3.96 -28.08 1.05
N TRP A 298 -3.90 -28.69 -0.14
CA TRP A 298 -3.68 -27.96 -1.39
C TRP A 298 -4.82 -26.99 -1.72
N VAL A 299 -6.08 -27.34 -1.41
CA VAL A 299 -7.22 -26.43 -1.54
C VAL A 299 -7.04 -25.20 -0.64
N GLY A 300 -6.66 -25.41 0.63
CA GLY A 300 -6.41 -24.31 1.56
C GLY A 300 -5.26 -23.40 1.13
N ILE A 301 -4.17 -23.95 0.60
CA ILE A 301 -3.04 -23.17 0.07
C ILE A 301 -3.45 -22.32 -1.12
N GLY A 302 -4.15 -22.92 -2.09
CA GLY A 302 -4.63 -22.21 -3.26
C GLY A 302 -5.56 -21.06 -2.88
N LEU A 303 -6.49 -21.31 -1.96
CA LEU A 303 -7.39 -20.28 -1.44
C LEU A 303 -6.66 -19.18 -0.67
N ALA A 304 -5.69 -19.54 0.18
CA ALA A 304 -4.89 -18.56 0.92
C ALA A 304 -4.10 -17.64 -0.02
N ALA A 305 -3.44 -18.22 -1.04
CA ALA A 305 -2.73 -17.46 -2.07
C ALA A 305 -3.66 -16.50 -2.83
N TYR A 306 -4.84 -17.00 -3.24
CA TYR A 306 -5.87 -16.18 -3.88
C TYR A 306 -6.31 -15.01 -2.98
N LEU A 307 -6.66 -15.27 -1.71
CA LEU A 307 -7.13 -14.25 -0.78
C LEU A 307 -6.03 -13.23 -0.46
N SER A 308 -4.79 -13.66 -0.28
CA SER A 308 -3.66 -12.75 -0.04
C SER A 308 -3.42 -11.81 -1.22
N ALA A 309 -3.38 -12.33 -2.45
CA ALA A 309 -3.19 -11.51 -3.64
C ALA A 309 -4.40 -10.59 -3.90
N SER A 310 -5.63 -11.06 -3.64
CA SER A 310 -6.86 -10.26 -3.70
C SER A 310 -6.87 -9.15 -2.65
N PHE A 311 -6.33 -9.40 -1.46
CA PHE A 311 -6.26 -8.42 -0.38
C PHE A 311 -5.20 -7.34 -0.65
N ILE A 312 -3.99 -7.74 -1.07
CA ILE A 312 -2.92 -6.82 -1.49
C ILE A 312 -3.46 -5.88 -2.58
N SER A 313 -4.23 -6.44 -3.50
CA SER A 313 -4.98 -5.72 -4.54
C SER A 313 -5.93 -4.62 -4.03
N VAL A 314 -6.54 -4.76 -2.85
CA VAL A 314 -7.45 -3.74 -2.29
C VAL A 314 -6.67 -2.59 -1.64
N LEU A 315 -5.48 -2.90 -1.12
CA LEU A 315 -4.62 -1.95 -0.45
C LEU A 315 -3.96 -1.04 -1.48
N SER A 316 -4.62 0.08 -1.77
CA SER A 316 -4.16 1.15 -2.66
C SER A 316 -2.87 1.79 -2.12
N PHE A 317 -1.75 1.13 -2.40
CA PHE A 317 -0.41 1.61 -2.18
C PHE A 317 0.23 1.89 -3.53
N HIS A 318 0.93 3.01 -3.65
CA HIS A 318 1.55 3.42 -4.92
C HIS A 318 2.44 2.33 -5.53
N ALA A 319 3.16 1.57 -4.70
CA ALA A 319 3.95 0.42 -5.15
C ALA A 319 3.10 -0.74 -5.72
N VAL A 320 1.95 -1.05 -5.11
CA VAL A 320 1.02 -2.08 -5.62
C VAL A 320 0.34 -1.60 -6.90
N ASP A 321 0.00 -0.31 -6.98
CA ASP A 321 -0.56 0.29 -8.19
C ASP A 321 0.45 0.26 -9.35
N VAL A 322 1.75 0.47 -9.08
CA VAL A 322 2.84 0.29 -10.06
C VAL A 322 2.95 -1.16 -10.52
N VAL A 323 2.98 -2.13 -9.60
CA VAL A 323 3.05 -3.56 -9.97
C VAL A 323 1.80 -4.04 -10.71
N ARG A 324 0.61 -3.51 -10.39
CA ARG A 324 -0.61 -3.75 -11.16
C ARG A 324 -0.58 -3.12 -12.54
N GLY A 325 0.06 -1.96 -12.66
CA GLY A 325 0.28 -1.29 -13.93
C GLY A 325 1.25 -2.05 -14.84
N MET A 326 2.16 -2.86 -14.26
CA MET A 326 2.96 -3.80 -15.02
C MET A 326 2.04 -4.88 -15.59
N THR A 327 1.86 -4.88 -16.91
CA THR A 327 1.09 -5.91 -17.59
C THR A 327 2.02 -6.67 -18.52
N TRP A 328 2.05 -7.99 -18.40
CA TRP A 328 2.72 -8.87 -19.36
C TRP A 328 1.63 -9.58 -20.15
N HIS A 329 1.57 -9.34 -21.47
CA HIS A 329 0.52 -9.84 -22.35
C HIS A 329 -0.91 -9.51 -21.86
N GLY A 330 -1.11 -8.37 -21.20
CA GLY A 330 -2.41 -7.93 -20.69
C GLY A 330 -2.82 -8.57 -19.36
N LEU A 331 -1.98 -9.42 -18.77
CA LEU A 331 -2.15 -9.96 -17.42
C LEU A 331 -1.26 -9.21 -16.44
N SER A 332 -1.83 -8.73 -15.33
CA SER A 332 -1.03 -8.19 -14.23
C SER A 332 -0.40 -9.35 -13.43
N PRO A 333 0.81 -9.19 -12.87
CA PRO A 333 1.40 -10.18 -11.96
C PRO A 333 0.47 -10.55 -10.81
N VAL A 334 -0.33 -9.59 -10.34
CA VAL A 334 -1.28 -9.81 -9.25
C VAL A 334 -2.42 -10.73 -9.68
N ASP A 335 -2.98 -10.52 -10.87
CA ASP A 335 -4.04 -11.39 -11.41
C ASP A 335 -3.50 -12.78 -11.77
N ALA A 336 -2.24 -12.87 -12.23
CA ALA A 336 -1.58 -14.14 -12.46
C ALA A 336 -1.44 -14.96 -11.16
N VAL A 337 -1.01 -14.33 -10.05
CA VAL A 337 -0.92 -15.00 -8.74
C VAL A 337 -2.31 -15.39 -8.22
N ARG A 338 -3.33 -14.54 -8.38
CA ARG A 338 -4.72 -14.86 -8.00
C ARG A 338 -5.23 -16.06 -8.78
N GLY A 339 -5.04 -16.06 -10.11
CA GLY A 339 -5.41 -17.15 -11.00
C GLY A 339 -4.68 -18.45 -10.65
N ALA A 340 -3.38 -18.40 -10.39
CA ALA A 340 -2.60 -19.57 -9.97
C ALA A 340 -3.10 -20.15 -8.64
N GLY A 341 -3.37 -19.30 -7.64
CA GLY A 341 -3.96 -19.73 -6.36
C GLY A 341 -5.33 -20.40 -6.55
N ALA A 342 -6.21 -19.77 -7.33
CA ALA A 342 -7.52 -20.33 -7.66
C ALA A 342 -7.41 -21.66 -8.41
N LEU A 343 -6.46 -21.79 -9.34
CA LEU A 343 -6.24 -23.01 -10.11
C LEU A 343 -5.71 -24.16 -9.24
N VAL A 344 -4.78 -23.89 -8.32
CA VAL A 344 -4.30 -24.88 -7.34
C VAL A 344 -5.47 -25.41 -6.51
N ALA A 345 -6.35 -24.52 -6.05
CA ALA A 345 -7.55 -24.92 -5.32
C ALA A 345 -8.54 -25.75 -6.16
N LEU A 346 -8.72 -25.39 -7.43
CA LEU A 346 -9.56 -26.14 -8.36
C LEU A 346 -9.02 -27.55 -8.57
N LEU A 347 -7.75 -27.68 -8.95
CA LEU A 347 -7.12 -28.97 -9.23
C LEU A 347 -7.19 -29.88 -8.00
N ALA A 348 -6.85 -29.35 -6.82
CA ALA A 348 -6.92 -30.11 -5.58
C ALA A 348 -8.35 -30.58 -5.25
N SER A 349 -9.37 -29.74 -5.50
CA SER A 349 -10.77 -30.10 -5.36
C SER A 349 -11.21 -31.19 -6.35
N VAL A 350 -10.75 -31.13 -7.61
CA VAL A 350 -11.00 -32.18 -8.62
C VAL A 350 -10.40 -33.51 -8.18
N PHE A 351 -9.13 -33.52 -7.76
CA PHE A 351 -8.48 -34.74 -7.27
C PHE A 351 -9.17 -35.28 -6.01
N ALA A 352 -9.60 -34.40 -5.10
CA ALA A 352 -10.31 -34.81 -3.87
C ALA A 352 -11.65 -35.48 -4.18
N LEU A 353 -12.35 -35.00 -5.21
CA LEU A 353 -13.59 -35.61 -5.69
C LEU A 353 -13.35 -36.93 -6.42
N ARG A 354 -12.24 -37.08 -7.16
CA ARG A 354 -11.92 -38.33 -7.87
C ARG A 354 -11.46 -39.45 -6.93
N ARG A 355 -10.84 -39.11 -5.79
CA ARG A 355 -10.43 -40.10 -4.79
C ARG A 355 -11.65 -40.82 -4.21
N LYS A 356 -11.73 -42.14 -4.40
CA LYS A 356 -12.73 -43.00 -3.74
C LYS A 356 -12.51 -42.93 -2.22
N ASN A 357 -13.57 -42.77 -1.45
CA ASN A 357 -13.48 -42.83 0.01
C ASN A 357 -12.94 -44.24 0.38
N GLY A 358 -11.81 -44.32 1.10
CA GLY A 358 -11.24 -45.59 1.56
C GLY A 358 -9.96 -46.10 0.88
N THR A 359 -9.41 -45.44 -0.15
CA THR A 359 -8.07 -45.81 -0.65
C THR A 359 -6.99 -45.20 0.25
N GLN A 360 -6.47 -46.00 1.19
CA GLN A 360 -5.22 -45.69 1.87
C GLN A 360 -4.11 -45.54 0.82
N PRO A 361 -3.24 -44.53 0.95
CA PRO A 361 -2.04 -44.47 0.12
C PRO A 361 -1.14 -45.66 0.49
N GLY A 362 -0.84 -46.50 -0.50
CA GLY A 362 0.29 -47.42 -0.43
C GLY A 362 1.60 -46.67 -0.55
#